data_AF-A0A6V7I6P5-F1
#
_entry.id   AF-A0A6V7I6P5-F1
#
_cell.length_a   1.000
_cell.length_b   1.000
_cell.length_c   1.000
_cell.angle_alpha   90.00
_cell.angle_beta   90.00
_cell.angle_gamma   90.00
#
_symmetry.space_group_name_H-M   'P 1'
#
loop_
_entity.id
_entity.type
_entity.pdbx_description
1 polymer ?
#
loop_
_entity_poly.entity_id
_entity_poly.type
_entity_poly.pdbx_seq_one_letter_code
_entity_poly.pdbx_strand_id
1 'polypeptide(L)'
;PVWSAVSVMGMQLKDINREIGSRMDPEGWSEIHNKVVGSEEELIRKKGSGSRWALGICVGEVIDAIVRNTGVCMTVSTFIK
;
A
#
# COMPACT_ATOMS: atom_id res chain seq x y z
N PRO A 1 6.82 2.67 -4.44
CA PRO A 1 6.42 3.19 -3.10
C PRO A 1 6.86 4.63 -2.91
N VAL A 2 6.08 5.44 -2.19
CA VAL A 2 6.43 6.83 -1.87
C VAL A 2 7.05 6.89 -0.46
N TRP A 3 8.32 6.49 -0.35
CA TRP A 3 9.02 6.35 0.95
C TRP A 3 9.18 7.68 1.71
N SER A 4 9.20 8.82 1.01
CA SER A 4 9.27 10.15 1.63
C SER A 4 8.01 10.54 2.41
N ALA A 5 6.87 9.89 2.17
CA ALA A 5 5.61 10.20 2.85
C ALA A 5 5.29 9.25 4.01
N VAL A 6 6.07 8.18 4.17
CA VAL A 6 5.81 7.19 5.22
C VAL A 6 6.20 7.79 6.57
N SER A 7 5.25 7.82 7.51
CA SER A 7 5.45 8.39 8.84
C SER A 7 4.69 7.64 9.92
N VAL A 8 5.15 7.76 11.16
CA VAL A 8 4.45 7.29 12.36
C VAL A 8 4.35 8.47 13.33
N MET A 9 3.13 8.83 13.73
CA MET A 9 2.86 10.00 14.58
C MET A 9 3.49 11.30 14.04
N GLY A 10 3.56 11.45 12.71
CA GLY A 10 4.15 12.60 12.04
C GLY A 10 5.67 12.59 11.88
N MET A 11 6.37 11.63 12.49
CA MET A 11 7.81 11.43 12.28
C MET A 11 8.05 10.64 11.00
N GLN A 12 8.80 11.20 10.04
CA GLN A 12 9.10 10.50 8.80
C GLN A 12 10.10 9.38 9.05
N LEU A 13 9.84 8.18 8.52
CA LEU A 13 10.80 7.08 8.67
C LEU A 13 12.12 7.39 7.96
N LYS A 14 12.09 8.23 6.93
CA LYS A 14 13.28 8.69 6.21
C LYS A 14 14.24 9.52 7.08
N ASP A 15 13.74 10.18 8.12
CA ASP A 15 14.59 10.92 9.06
C ASP A 15 15.38 9.98 9.97
N ILE A 16 14.83 8.80 10.26
CA ILE A 16 15.46 7.74 11.05
C ILE A 16 16.44 6.94 10.20
N ASN A 17 15.99 6.53 9.01
CA ASN A 17 16.79 5.79 8.04
C ASN A 17 16.74 6.49 6.69
N ARG A 18 17.79 7.25 6.37
CA ARG A 18 17.87 8.04 5.13
C ARG A 18 17.88 7.17 3.88
N GLU A 19 18.35 5.93 4.01
CA GLU A 19 18.46 4.94 2.94
C GLU A 19 17.24 4.01 2.88
N ILE A 20 16.14 4.33 3.58
CA ILE A 20 14.94 3.48 3.61
C ILE A 20 14.45 3.13 2.20
N GLY A 21 14.26 1.84 1.96
CA GLY A 21 13.83 1.33 0.66
C GLY A 21 14.89 1.36 -0.44
N SER A 22 16.12 1.82 -0.16
CA SER A 22 17.29 1.63 -1.02
C SER A 22 17.89 0.23 -0.85
N ARG A 23 18.83 -0.15 -1.71
CA ARG A 23 19.57 -1.42 -1.59
C ARG A 23 20.56 -1.42 -0.43
N MET A 24 20.96 -0.24 0.03
CA MET A 24 21.87 -0.06 1.15
C MET A 24 21.14 0.03 2.49
N ASP A 25 19.80 -0.11 2.47
CA ASP A 25 18.97 -0.16 3.66
C ASP A 25 19.31 -1.40 4.50
N PRO A 26 19.85 -1.24 5.74
CA PRO A 26 20.18 -2.38 6.59
C PRO A 26 18.94 -3.16 7.04
N GLU A 27 17.76 -2.54 7.04
CA GLU A 27 16.50 -3.16 7.48
C GLU A 27 15.70 -3.77 6.32
N GLY A 28 16.12 -3.53 5.07
CA GLY A 28 15.50 -4.15 3.90
C GLY A 28 14.04 -3.74 3.66
N TRP A 29 13.64 -2.49 3.94
CA TRP A 29 12.24 -2.04 3.78
C TRP A 29 11.71 -2.21 2.34
N SER A 30 12.60 -2.26 1.35
CA SER A 30 12.24 -2.57 -0.03
C SER A 30 11.57 -3.94 -0.19
N GLU A 31 11.92 -4.93 0.65
CA GLU A 31 11.31 -6.26 0.64
C GLU A 31 9.84 -6.24 1.01
N ILE A 32 9.42 -5.31 1.87
CA ILE A 32 8.01 -5.17 2.25
C ILE A 32 7.17 -4.80 1.03
N HIS A 33 7.66 -3.86 0.20
CA HIS A 33 6.98 -3.54 -1.04
C HIS A 33 6.95 -4.73 -2.01
N ASN A 34 8.06 -5.46 -2.14
CA ASN A 34 8.12 -6.64 -3.00
C ASN A 34 7.11 -7.71 -2.56
N LYS A 35 6.91 -7.90 -1.25
CA LYS A 35 5.86 -8.78 -0.71
C LYS A 35 4.46 -8.29 -1.06
N VAL A 36 4.19 -6.98 -1.03
CA VAL A 36 2.89 -6.42 -1.46
C VAL A 36 2.63 -6.75 -2.93
N VAL A 37 3.61 -6.53 -3.81
CA VAL A 37 3.48 -6.83 -5.26
C VAL A 37 3.32 -8.33 -5.51
N GLY A 38 4.13 -9.17 -4.86
CA GLY A 38 4.08 -10.63 -5.01
C GLY A 38 2.89 -11.33 -4.33
N SER A 39 2.12 -10.61 -3.51
CA SER A 39 1.03 -11.20 -2.73
C SER A 39 -0.06 -11.83 -3.60
N GLU A 40 -0.34 -11.25 -4.77
CA GLU A 40 -1.35 -11.77 -5.69
C GLU A 40 -0.93 -13.12 -6.28
N GLU A 41 0.31 -13.21 -6.78
CA GLU A 41 0.87 -14.45 -7.31
C GLU A 41 0.91 -15.55 -6.24
N GLU A 42 1.28 -15.19 -5.00
CA GLU A 42 1.29 -16.12 -3.88
C GLU A 42 -0.11 -16.67 -3.57
N LEU A 43 -1.14 -15.81 -3.58
CA LEU A 43 -2.52 -16.22 -3.36
C LEU A 43 -3.04 -17.11 -4.49
N ILE A 44 -2.74 -16.78 -5.74
CA ILE A 44 -3.08 -17.61 -6.90
C ILE A 44 -2.45 -18.99 -6.75
N ARG A 45 -1.15 -19.05 -6.41
CA ARG A 45 -0.43 -20.31 -6.24
C ARG A 45 -1.00 -21.15 -5.10
N LYS A 46 -1.32 -20.55 -3.95
CA LYS A 46 -1.76 -21.29 -2.74
C LYS A 46 -3.26 -21.61 -2.73
N LYS A 47 -4.09 -20.71 -3.24
CA LYS A 47 -5.56 -20.79 -3.16
C LYS A 47 -6.23 -20.97 -4.54
N GLY A 48 -5.45 -21.09 -5.61
CA GLY A 48 -5.95 -21.18 -6.98
C GLY A 48 -6.64 -19.90 -7.47
N SER A 49 -6.51 -18.80 -6.73
CA SER A 49 -7.23 -17.56 -7.00
C SER A 49 -6.64 -16.36 -6.29
N GLY A 50 -6.73 -15.19 -6.94
CA GLY A 50 -6.24 -13.93 -6.42
C GLY A 50 -7.06 -13.38 -5.24
N SER A 51 -6.72 -12.17 -4.81
CA SER A 51 -7.32 -11.55 -3.64
C SER A 51 -8.79 -11.19 -3.85
N ARG A 52 -9.70 -11.98 -3.27
CA ARG A 52 -11.15 -11.70 -3.33
C ARG A 52 -11.65 -10.92 -2.12
N TRP A 53 -11.32 -11.39 -0.91
CA TRP A 53 -11.81 -10.79 0.33
C TRP A 53 -11.27 -9.38 0.55
N ALA A 54 -9.97 -9.17 0.38
CA ALA A 54 -9.38 -7.85 0.56
C ALA A 54 -9.92 -6.87 -0.49
N LEU A 55 -10.10 -7.31 -1.75
CA LEU A 55 -10.72 -6.48 -2.78
C LEU A 55 -12.15 -6.10 -2.42
N GLY A 56 -12.96 -7.03 -1.91
CA GLY A 56 -14.32 -6.75 -1.46
C GLY A 56 -14.38 -5.71 -0.34
N ILE A 57 -13.47 -5.80 0.65
CA ILE A 57 -13.36 -4.79 1.71
C ILE A 57 -12.95 -3.44 1.13
N CYS A 58 -11.91 -3.38 0.29
CA CYS A 58 -11.44 -2.13 -0.31
C CYS A 58 -12.54 -1.44 -1.15
N VAL A 59 -13.30 -2.21 -1.94
CA VAL A 59 -14.41 -1.67 -2.74
C VAL A 59 -15.53 -1.15 -1.83
N GLY A 60 -15.82 -1.85 -0.74
CA GLY A 60 -16.79 -1.40 0.27
C GLY A 60 -16.43 -0.03 0.85
N GLU A 61 -15.18 0.16 1.26
CA GLU A 61 -14.68 1.45 1.79
C GLU A 61 -14.79 2.58 0.76
N VAL A 62 -14.47 2.29 -0.51
CA VAL A 62 -14.61 3.27 -1.59
C VAL A 62 -16.07 3.70 -1.77
N ILE A 63 -16.98 2.73 -1.78
CA ILE A 63 -18.42 2.99 -1.92
C ILE A 63 -18.93 3.77 -0.71
N ASP A 64 -18.53 3.40 0.51
CA ASP A 64 -18.96 4.08 1.73
C ASP A 64 -18.51 5.55 1.75
N ALA A 65 -17.26 5.82 1.36
CA ALA A 65 -16.72 7.17 1.23
C ALA A 65 -17.52 8.03 0.24
N ILE A 66 -17.91 7.45 -0.90
CA ILE A 66 -18.73 8.13 -1.92
C ILE A 66 -20.14 8.38 -1.41
N VAL A 67 -20.83 7.34 -0.92
CA VAL A 67 -22.25 7.40 -0.53
C VAL A 67 -22.46 8.34 0.67
N ARG A 68 -21.54 8.34 1.63
CA ARG A 68 -21.62 9.21 2.81
C ARG A 68 -20.97 10.57 2.61
N ASN A 69 -20.36 10.83 1.46
CA ASN A 69 -19.63 12.07 1.17
C ASN A 69 -18.64 12.43 2.29
N THR A 70 -17.82 11.47 2.71
CA THR A 70 -16.96 11.63 3.91
C THR A 70 -15.80 12.60 3.71
N GLY A 71 -15.43 12.90 2.46
CA GLY A 71 -14.29 13.77 2.15
C GLY A 71 -12.91 13.15 2.48
N VAL A 72 -12.83 11.83 2.65
CA VAL A 72 -11.58 11.13 2.92
C VAL A 72 -10.66 11.07 1.69
N CYS A 73 -9.35 11.12 1.91
CA CYS A 73 -8.36 10.95 0.85
C CYS A 73 -8.01 9.47 0.69
N MET A 74 -8.12 8.93 -0.52
CA MET A 74 -7.80 7.53 -0.85
C MET A 74 -6.96 7.42 -2.12
N THR A 75 -6.19 6.35 -2.24
CA THR A 75 -5.44 6.03 -3.45
C THR A 75 -6.30 5.23 -4.42
N VAL A 76 -6.82 5.87 -5.46
CA VAL A 76 -7.61 5.24 -6.52
C VAL A 76 -7.06 5.61 -7.90
N SER A 77 -7.39 4.81 -8.91
CA SER A 77 -7.08 5.18 -10.30
C SER A 77 -7.91 6.40 -10.70
N THR A 78 -7.26 7.40 -11.29
CA THR A 78 -7.89 8.60 -11.83
C THR A 78 -7.09 9.11 -13.02
N PHE A 79 -7.69 9.99 -13.81
CA PHE A 79 -6.99 10.66 -14.88
C PHE A 79 -5.91 11.60 -14.32
N ILE A 80 -4.67 11.40 -14.75
CA ILE A 80 -3.53 12.26 -14.45
C ILE A 80 -3.16 13.00 -15.74
N LYS A 81 -3.05 14.33 -15.66
CA LYS A 81 -2.71 15.20 -16.77
C LYS A 81 -1.20 15.42 -16.90
#